data_AF-A0A8S9FDK3-F1
#
_entry.id   AF-A0A8S9FDK3-F1
#
_cell.length_a   1.000
_cell.length_b   1.000
_cell.length_c   1.000
_cell.angle_alpha   90.00
_cell.angle_beta   90.00
_cell.angle_gamma   90.00
#
_symmetry.space_group_name_H-M   'P 1'
#
loop_
_entity.id
_entity.type
_entity.pdbx_description
1 polymer ?
#
loop_
_entity_poly.entity_id
_entity_poly.type
_entity_poly.pdbx_seq_one_letter_code
_entity_poly.pdbx_strand_id
1 'polypeptide(L)'
;MKQLSTKVTSNAHGQDSSYFLGWEEYEKNPYDEIKNPNGIIQMGLAENQLCFDLIETWLAKNPDAAGLKKDGQSIFKELALFQDYHGLPEFKKVIK
;
A
#
# COMPACT_ATOMS: atom_id res chain seq x y z
N MET A 1 17.06 -24.20 -26.33
CA MET A 1 16.85 -23.75 -24.94
C MET A 1 16.54 -22.26 -24.97
N LYS A 2 15.38 -21.84 -24.44
CA LYS A 2 15.08 -20.41 -24.27
C LYS A 2 16.03 -19.88 -23.19
N GLN A 3 16.90 -18.93 -23.54
CA GLN A 3 17.74 -18.28 -22.55
C GLN A 3 16.89 -17.27 -21.78
N LEU A 4 16.91 -17.38 -20.44
CA LEU A 4 16.28 -16.40 -19.55
C LEU A 4 17.18 -15.16 -19.45
N SER A 5 16.57 -14.00 -19.24
CA SER A 5 17.33 -12.76 -19.04
C SER A 5 18.06 -12.76 -17.70
N THR A 6 19.21 -12.08 -17.62
CA THR A 6 19.99 -11.94 -16.38
C THR A 6 19.17 -11.40 -15.21
N LYS A 7 18.20 -10.51 -15.46
CA LYS A 7 17.34 -9.96 -14.40
C LYS A 7 16.47 -11.02 -13.72
N VAL A 8 16.08 -12.07 -14.45
CA VAL A 8 15.26 -13.17 -13.93
C VAL A 8 16.14 -14.22 -13.26
N THR A 9 17.39 -14.37 -13.71
CA THR A 9 18.31 -15.40 -13.19
C THR A 9 19.23 -14.89 -12.09
N SER A 10 19.34 -13.58 -11.87
CA SER A 10 20.13 -13.03 -10.78
C SER A 10 19.33 -12.94 -9.49
N ASN A 11 20.00 -13.12 -8.34
CA ASN A 11 19.42 -12.91 -7.02
C ASN A 11 19.31 -11.41 -6.68
N ALA A 12 18.62 -10.65 -7.53
CA ALA A 12 18.51 -9.20 -7.40
C ALA A 12 17.68 -8.76 -6.18
N HIS A 13 16.81 -9.64 -5.68
CA HIS A 13 16.00 -9.36 -4.50
C HIS A 13 16.84 -9.34 -3.21
N GLY A 14 17.93 -10.11 -3.17
CA GLY A 14 18.87 -10.08 -2.04
C GLY A 14 18.28 -10.49 -0.69
N GLN A 15 17.13 -11.18 -0.69
CA GLN A 15 16.44 -11.61 0.53
C GLN A 15 17.31 -12.53 1.41
N ASP A 16 18.27 -13.24 0.82
CA ASP A 16 19.23 -14.08 1.54
C ASP A 16 20.30 -13.26 2.29
N SER A 17 20.22 -11.93 2.27
CA SER A 17 21.12 -11.05 3.00
C SER A 17 20.80 -11.04 4.50
N SER A 18 21.83 -10.92 5.33
CA SER A 18 21.69 -10.84 6.79
C SER A 18 20.84 -9.66 7.28
N TYR A 19 20.64 -8.61 6.47
CA TYR A 19 19.76 -7.49 6.81
C TYR A 19 18.28 -7.89 6.94
N PHE A 20 17.85 -9.01 6.36
CA PHE A 20 16.47 -9.49 6.43
C PHE A 20 16.19 -10.41 7.62
N LEU A 21 17.21 -10.87 8.35
CA LEU A 21 17.04 -11.79 9.48
C LEU A 21 16.07 -11.27 10.54
N GLY A 22 16.12 -9.96 10.84
CA GLY A 22 15.19 -9.36 11.80
C GLY A 22 13.73 -9.39 11.33
N TRP A 23 13.50 -9.22 10.02
CA TRP A 23 12.17 -9.31 9.41
C TRP A 23 11.66 -10.75 9.37
N GLU A 24 12.50 -11.72 9.03
CA GLU A 24 12.13 -13.15 9.04
C GLU A 24 11.76 -13.64 10.45
N GLU A 25 12.51 -13.24 11.48
CA GLU A 25 12.22 -13.61 12.86
C GLU A 25 10.95 -12.93 13.38
N TYR A 26 10.72 -11.66 13.01
CA TYR A 26 9.45 -10.99 13.27
C TYR A 26 8.25 -11.74 12.66
N GLU A 27 8.35 -12.19 11.39
CA GLU A 27 7.27 -12.94 10.74
C GLU A 27 6.95 -14.28 11.43
N LYS A 28 7.97 -14.95 11.98
CA LYS A 28 7.80 -16.22 12.72
C LYS A 28 7.22 -16.02 14.13
N ASN A 29 7.52 -14.88 14.76
CA ASN A 29 7.16 -14.61 16.15
C ASN A 29 6.67 -13.16 16.34
N PRO A 30 5.56 -12.75 15.71
CA PRO A 30 5.07 -11.38 15.82
C PRO A 30 4.47 -11.14 17.21
N TYR A 31 4.73 -9.96 17.77
CA TYR A 31 4.07 -9.51 18.99
C TYR A 31 2.55 -9.37 18.79
N ASP A 32 1.79 -9.84 19.78
CA ASP A 32 0.36 -9.60 19.93
C ASP A 32 0.07 -9.41 21.42
N GLU A 33 -0.62 -8.33 21.79
CA GLU A 33 -0.84 -7.96 23.19
C GLU A 33 -1.52 -9.03 24.04
N ILE A 34 -2.35 -9.89 23.43
CA ILE A 34 -3.14 -10.91 24.13
C ILE A 34 -2.58 -12.32 23.85
N LYS A 35 -2.31 -12.62 22.58
CA LYS A 35 -1.95 -13.96 22.10
C LYS A 35 -0.47 -14.24 22.18
N ASN A 36 0.38 -13.22 22.06
CA ASN A 36 1.83 -13.37 22.05
C ASN A 36 2.57 -12.14 22.61
N PRO A 37 2.43 -11.84 23.91
CA PRO A 37 3.01 -10.65 24.51
C PRO A 37 4.55 -10.68 24.56
N ASN A 38 5.16 -11.84 24.28
CA ASN A 38 6.62 -12.02 24.20
C ASN A 38 7.14 -12.06 22.75
N GLY A 39 6.28 -11.79 21.77
CA GLY A 39 6.68 -11.71 20.37
C GLY A 39 7.54 -10.48 20.08
N ILE A 40 8.10 -10.43 18.88
CA ILE A 40 8.93 -9.34 18.37
C ILE A 40 8.02 -8.17 17.98
N ILE A 41 8.30 -6.99 18.52
CA ILE A 41 7.59 -5.74 18.21
C ILE A 41 8.16 -5.16 16.91
N GLN A 42 7.28 -4.80 15.97
CA GLN A 42 7.69 -4.18 14.72
C GLN A 42 8.09 -2.72 14.93
N MET A 43 9.36 -2.41 14.73
CA MET A 43 9.92 -1.05 14.74
C MET A 43 10.78 -0.73 13.51
N GLY A 44 10.86 -1.66 12.55
CA GLY A 44 11.66 -1.56 11.33
C GLY A 44 10.91 -1.01 10.11
N LEU A 45 9.60 -0.82 10.20
CA LEU A 45 8.77 -0.28 9.13
C LEU A 45 8.44 1.19 9.38
N ALA A 46 8.82 2.06 8.44
CA ALA A 46 8.44 3.47 8.47
C ALA A 46 7.00 3.64 7.95
N GLU A 47 6.03 3.43 8.84
CA GLU A 47 4.59 3.62 8.56
C GLU A 47 3.96 4.63 9.53
N ASN A 48 2.91 5.31 9.07
CA ASN A 48 2.18 6.28 9.88
C ASN A 48 0.74 5.83 10.06
N GLN A 49 0.40 5.40 11.27
CA GLN A 49 -0.96 5.01 11.66
C GLN A 49 -1.65 6.05 12.56
N LEU A 50 -1.02 7.19 12.84
CA LEU A 50 -1.45 8.13 13.88
C LEU A 50 -2.72 8.92 13.53
N CYS A 51 -3.07 9.02 12.24
CA CYS A 51 -4.10 9.93 11.74
C CYS A 51 -5.18 9.23 10.90
N PHE A 52 -5.31 7.90 10.99
CA PHE A 52 -6.31 7.17 10.21
C PHE A 52 -7.74 7.57 10.58
N ASP A 53 -7.99 7.86 11.84
CA ASP A 53 -9.27 8.34 12.36
C ASP A 53 -9.79 9.58 11.60
N LEU A 54 -8.89 10.50 11.23
CA LEU A 54 -9.22 11.70 10.47
C LEU A 54 -9.68 11.35 9.05
N ILE A 55 -8.99 10.42 8.39
CA ILE A 55 -9.29 9.96 7.04
C ILE A 55 -10.59 9.17 7.03
N GLU A 56 -10.77 8.25 7.98
CA GLU A 56 -11.99 7.45 8.15
C GLU A 56 -13.21 8.33 8.40
N THR A 57 -13.07 9.34 9.28
CA THR A 57 -14.14 10.31 9.55
C THR A 57 -14.50 11.11 8.30
N TRP A 58 -13.50 11.50 7.50
CA TRP A 58 -13.74 12.20 6.24
C TRP A 58 -14.48 11.29 5.24
N LEU A 59 -14.06 10.03 5.10
CA LEU A 59 -14.72 9.07 4.21
C LEU A 59 -16.18 8.82 4.59
N ALA A 60 -16.47 8.65 5.88
CA ALA A 60 -17.83 8.47 6.38
C ALA A 60 -18.75 9.66 6.06
N LYS A 61 -18.19 10.89 6.02
CA LYS A 61 -18.92 12.12 5.67
C LYS A 61 -19.01 12.36 4.16
N ASN A 62 -18.18 11.70 3.34
CA ASN A 62 -18.05 11.92 1.90
C ASN A 62 -18.19 10.61 1.11
N PRO A 63 -19.36 9.93 1.16
CA PRO A 63 -19.52 8.59 0.59
C PRO A 63 -19.39 8.54 -0.94
N ASP A 64 -19.68 9.64 -1.64
CA ASP A 64 -19.63 9.69 -3.11
C ASP A 64 -18.22 9.47 -3.67
N ALA A 65 -17.19 9.96 -2.96
CA ALA A 65 -15.80 9.84 -3.39
C ALA A 65 -15.37 8.36 -3.50
N ALA A 66 -15.72 7.54 -2.51
CA ALA A 66 -15.48 6.10 -2.54
C ALA A 66 -16.51 5.35 -3.39
N GLY A 67 -17.72 5.91 -3.54
CA GLY A 67 -18.81 5.35 -4.33
C GLY A 67 -18.66 5.47 -5.85
N LEU A 68 -17.53 6.01 -6.34
CA LEU A 68 -17.27 6.27 -7.76
C LEU A 68 -18.35 7.17 -8.38
N LYS A 69 -18.73 8.21 -7.62
CA LYS A 69 -19.72 9.19 -8.02
C LYS A 69 -19.16 10.61 -8.02
N LYS A 70 -19.71 11.43 -8.91
CA LYS A 70 -19.51 12.88 -8.95
C LYS A 70 -20.88 13.53 -9.17
N ASP A 71 -21.26 14.44 -8.28
CA ASP A 71 -22.56 15.13 -8.32
C ASP A 71 -23.76 14.16 -8.44
N GLY A 72 -23.69 13.04 -7.71
CA GLY A 72 -24.72 11.99 -7.72
C GLY A 72 -24.71 11.05 -8.93
N GLN A 73 -23.88 11.31 -9.95
CA GLN A 73 -23.76 10.47 -11.14
C GLN A 73 -22.59 9.49 -11.03
N SER A 74 -22.76 8.29 -11.59
CA SER A 74 -21.68 7.31 -11.65
C SER A 74 -20.63 7.73 -12.67
N ILE A 75 -19.37 7.79 -12.24
CA ILE A 75 -18.20 8.07 -13.08
C ILE A 75 -17.35 6.81 -13.31
N PHE A 76 -17.87 5.63 -12.96
CA PHE A 76 -17.13 4.36 -13.02
C PHE A 76 -16.49 4.10 -14.39
N LYS A 77 -17.27 4.22 -15.47
CA LYS A 77 -16.80 3.93 -16.82
C LYS A 77 -15.69 4.89 -17.26
N GLU A 78 -15.80 6.16 -16.87
CA GLU A 78 -14.81 7.20 -17.19
C GLU A 78 -13.49 6.91 -16.50
N LEU A 79 -13.52 6.58 -15.20
CA LEU A 79 -12.34 6.18 -14.44
C LEU A 79 -11.73 4.86 -14.95
N ALA A 80 -12.56 3.86 -15.26
CA ALA A 80 -12.09 2.55 -15.73
C ALA A 80 -11.41 2.60 -17.10
N LEU A 81 -11.79 3.56 -17.95
CA LEU A 81 -11.20 3.75 -19.28
C LEU A 81 -10.08 4.81 -19.29
N PHE A 82 -9.91 5.53 -18.19
CA PHE A 82 -8.89 6.57 -18.08
C PHE A 82 -7.48 5.94 -18.07
N GLN A 83 -6.69 6.26 -19.10
CA GLN A 83 -5.35 5.71 -19.30
C GLN A 83 -4.32 6.79 -19.69
N ASP A 84 -4.70 8.07 -19.60
CA ASP A 84 -3.79 9.15 -19.94
C ASP A 84 -2.63 9.19 -18.94
N TYR A 85 -1.41 9.03 -19.45
CA TYR A 85 -0.19 9.03 -18.64
C TYR A 85 0.09 10.39 -17.99
N HIS A 86 -0.58 11.47 -18.41
CA HIS A 86 -0.50 12.75 -17.73
C HIS A 86 -1.19 12.75 -16.37
N GLY A 87 -2.08 11.79 -16.10
CA GLY A 87 -2.88 11.69 -14.88
C GLY A 87 -4.15 12.56 -14.89
N LEU A 88 -5.09 12.26 -13.99
CA LEU A 88 -6.36 13.00 -13.85
C LEU A 88 -6.11 14.50 -13.57
N PRO A 89 -6.64 15.43 -14.38
CA PRO A 89 -6.42 16.86 -14.20
C PRO A 89 -6.82 17.38 -12.82
N GLU A 90 -7.98 16.96 -12.29
CA GLU A 90 -8.44 17.35 -10.96
C GLU A 90 -7.51 16.86 -9.86
N PHE A 91 -6.98 15.63 -9.97
CA PHE A 91 -6.05 15.06 -8.99
C PHE A 91 -4.73 15.83 -8.94
N LYS A 92 -4.21 16.25 -10.10
CA LYS A 92 -2.98 17.06 -10.18
C LYS A 92 -3.15 18.46 -9.61
N LYS A 93 -4.35 19.02 -9.70
CA LYS A 93 -4.63 20.35 -9.15
C LYS A 93 -4.59 20.35 -7.62
N VAL A 94 -4.95 19.25 -6.96
CA VAL A 94 -4.97 19.16 -5.49
C VAL A 94 -3.66 18.69 -4.86
N ILE A 95 -2.77 18.07 -5.64
CA ILE A 95 -1.42 17.68 -5.18
C ILE A 95 -0.42 18.85 -5.26
N LYS A 96 -0.66 19.80 -6.18
CA LYS A 96 0.18 21.00 -6.33
C LYS A 96 -0.18 22.07 -5.32
#